data_AF-A0A382WF85-F1
#
_entry.id   AF-A0A382WF85-F1
#
_cell.length_a   1.000
_cell.length_b   1.000
_cell.length_c   1.000
_cell.angle_alpha   90.00
_cell.angle_beta   90.00
_cell.angle_gamma   90.00
#
_symmetry.space_group_name_H-M   'P 1'
#
loop_
_entity.id
_entity.type
_entity.pdbx_description
1 polymer ?
#
loop_
_entity_poly.entity_id
_entity_poly.type
_entity_poly.pdbx_seq_one_letter_code
_entity_poly.pdbx_strand_id
1 'polypeptide(L)'
;MPTTADPPTLIVDGHLDLAYNALFHRRDLTQSVFTLREREDPLAGAGKGGPHPDSLRKLPRSTAVRGTPTVSLPEMRAGGVGIVLSTIMSRVQVPNSALADGMRTQAAAHAMGQSHLHYYNALEREGELSFIRTAADLQAMVDLWRSPSHDTPVGLVLSMESADPI
;
A
#
# COMPACT_ATOMS: atom_id res chain seq x y z
N MET A 1 -40.07 7.54 -10.57
CA MET A 1 -39.35 7.78 -9.31
C MET A 1 -37.92 7.32 -9.52
N PRO A 2 -36.89 8.15 -9.27
CA PRO A 2 -35.52 7.65 -9.35
C PRO A 2 -35.35 6.62 -8.23
N THR A 3 -34.98 5.40 -8.61
CA THR A 3 -34.57 4.35 -7.68
C THR A 3 -33.35 4.86 -6.91
N THR A 4 -33.48 5.03 -5.59
CA THR A 4 -32.32 5.24 -4.73
C THR A 4 -31.44 4.02 -4.91
N ALA A 5 -30.29 4.19 -5.58
CA ALA A 5 -29.31 3.13 -5.69
C ALA A 5 -28.94 2.66 -4.28
N ASP A 6 -28.77 1.36 -4.10
CA ASP A 6 -28.30 0.82 -2.82
C ASP A 6 -26.98 1.52 -2.43
N PRO A 7 -26.78 1.81 -1.13
CA PRO A 7 -25.54 2.42 -0.68
C PRO A 7 -24.36 1.53 -1.10
N PRO A 8 -23.22 2.12 -1.50
CA PRO A 8 -22.06 1.35 -1.92
C PRO A 8 -21.62 0.40 -0.80
N THR A 9 -21.33 -0.85 -1.17
CA THR A 9 -20.80 -1.84 -0.23
C THR A 9 -19.41 -1.43 0.25
N LEU A 10 -19.28 -1.17 1.55
CA LEU A 10 -17.99 -1.00 2.19
C LEU A 10 -17.29 -2.36 2.34
N ILE A 11 -16.10 -2.48 1.77
CA ILE A 11 -15.20 -3.63 1.91
C ILE A 11 -14.14 -3.33 2.96
N VAL A 12 -13.92 -4.29 3.84
CA VAL A 12 -12.82 -4.28 4.82
C VAL A 12 -11.80 -5.32 4.38
N ASP A 13 -10.56 -4.89 4.12
CA ASP A 13 -9.45 -5.79 3.83
C ASP A 13 -8.69 -6.12 5.12
N GLY A 14 -8.51 -7.42 5.38
CA GLY A 14 -7.87 -7.93 6.59
C GLY A 14 -6.34 -7.87 6.59
N HIS A 15 -5.69 -7.57 5.45
CA HIS A 15 -4.23 -7.63 5.36
C HIS A 15 -3.68 -6.94 4.08
N LEU A 16 -3.05 -5.77 4.20
CA LEU A 16 -2.38 -5.09 3.08
C LEU A 16 -1.00 -4.49 3.43
N ASP A 17 -0.01 -4.82 2.61
CA ASP A 17 1.38 -4.35 2.73
C ASP A 17 1.63 -2.98 2.08
N LEU A 18 0.82 -1.98 2.41
CA LEU A 18 0.87 -0.66 1.76
C LEU A 18 2.27 -0.01 1.90
N ALA A 19 2.79 0.11 3.11
CA ALA A 19 4.10 0.75 3.32
C ALA A 19 5.26 -0.03 2.70
N TYR A 20 5.21 -1.36 2.68
CA TYR A 20 6.24 -2.15 1.97
C TYR A 20 6.22 -1.85 0.47
N ASN A 21 5.02 -1.82 -0.14
CA ASN A 21 4.87 -1.45 -1.54
C ASN A 21 5.37 -0.02 -1.81
N ALA A 22 5.08 0.92 -0.91
CA ALA A 22 5.53 2.29 -1.07
C ALA A 22 7.04 2.45 -0.93
N LEU A 23 7.63 1.90 0.12
CA LEU A 23 9.02 2.19 0.51
C LEU A 23 10.02 1.23 -0.13
N PHE A 24 9.69 -0.07 -0.20
CA PHE A 24 10.57 -1.06 -0.83
C PHE A 24 10.49 -0.96 -2.37
N HIS A 25 9.27 -0.93 -2.91
CA HIS A 25 9.07 -0.90 -4.36
C HIS A 25 9.07 0.53 -4.94
N ARG A 26 9.08 1.57 -4.09
CA ARG A 26 9.06 2.99 -4.50
C ARG A 26 7.77 3.34 -5.27
N ARG A 27 6.64 2.73 -4.87
CA ARG A 27 5.32 2.97 -5.47
C ARG A 27 4.67 4.18 -4.80
N ASP A 28 4.22 5.14 -5.60
CA ASP A 28 3.39 6.22 -5.09
C ASP A 28 1.92 5.78 -5.04
N LEU A 29 1.45 5.39 -3.86
CA LEU A 29 0.10 4.84 -3.67
C LEU A 29 -1.02 5.85 -3.93
N THR A 30 -0.71 7.14 -4.07
CA THR A 30 -1.68 8.19 -4.44
C THR A 30 -2.00 8.18 -5.93
N GLN A 31 -1.20 7.49 -6.73
CA GLN A 31 -1.38 7.38 -8.18
C GLN A 31 -2.20 6.13 -8.53
N SER A 32 -2.82 6.13 -9.70
CA SER A 32 -3.53 4.96 -10.23
C SER A 32 -2.60 3.76 -10.43
N VAL A 33 -3.13 2.53 -10.35
CA VAL A 33 -2.35 1.33 -10.67
C VAL A 33 -1.84 1.35 -12.11
N PHE A 34 -2.55 2.01 -13.03
CA PHE A 34 -2.10 2.17 -14.41
C PHE A 34 -0.83 3.03 -14.49
N THR A 35 -0.84 4.18 -13.83
CA THR A 35 0.34 5.05 -13.71
C THR A 35 1.50 4.33 -13.03
N LEU A 36 1.22 3.55 -11.98
CA LEU A 36 2.24 2.73 -11.31
C LEU A 36 2.85 1.71 -12.27
N ARG A 37 2.03 0.94 -13.01
CA ARG A 37 2.50 -0.05 -13.99
C ARG A 37 3.34 0.58 -15.10
N GLU A 38 2.95 1.76 -15.57
CA GLU A 38 3.70 2.49 -16.60
C GLU A 38 5.06 2.99 -16.09
N ARG A 39 5.11 3.46 -14.84
CA ARG A 39 6.34 4.01 -14.23
C ARG A 39 7.28 2.94 -13.70
N GLU A 40 6.77 1.74 -13.43
CA GLU A 40 7.58 0.63 -12.95
C GLU A 40 8.65 0.19 -13.95
N ASP A 41 9.78 -0.24 -13.39
CA ASP A 41 10.99 -0.56 -14.14
C ASP A 41 10.69 -1.59 -15.24
N PRO A 42 11.12 -1.39 -16.50
CA PRO A 42 10.86 -2.33 -17.57
C PRO A 42 11.43 -3.71 -17.19
N LEU A 43 10.57 -4.72 -17.26
CA LEU A 43 10.98 -6.12 -17.19
C LEU A 43 12.01 -6.37 -18.30
N ALA A 44 13.04 -7.20 -18.05
CA ALA A 44 13.82 -7.75 -19.15
C ALA A 44 12.85 -8.42 -20.15
N GLY A 45 12.87 -7.96 -21.40
CA GLY A 45 11.97 -8.44 -22.46
C GLY A 45 10.66 -7.64 -22.64
N ALA A 46 10.45 -6.53 -21.91
CA ALA A 46 9.30 -5.63 -22.10
C ALA A 46 9.39 -4.79 -23.38
N GLY A 47 9.42 -5.44 -24.56
CA GLY A 47 9.22 -4.79 -25.86
C GLY A 47 10.16 -3.62 -26.21
N LYS A 48 9.82 -2.87 -27.27
CA LYS A 48 10.63 -1.78 -27.85
C LYS A 48 10.48 -0.42 -27.16
N GLY A 49 9.69 -0.33 -26.10
CA GLY A 49 9.57 0.90 -25.30
C GLY A 49 10.68 0.92 -24.27
N GLY A 50 11.57 1.91 -24.32
CA GLY A 50 12.48 2.16 -23.21
C GLY A 50 11.72 2.41 -21.89
N PRO A 51 12.42 2.46 -20.75
CA PRO A 51 11.80 2.84 -19.47
C PRO A 51 11.03 4.15 -19.60
N HIS A 52 9.88 4.27 -18.93
CA HIS A 52 9.12 5.53 -18.85
C HIS A 52 10.08 6.70 -18.56
N PRO A 53 9.87 7.91 -19.14
CA PRO A 53 10.75 9.06 -18.94
C PRO A 53 11.07 9.34 -17.47
N ASP A 54 10.08 9.19 -16.60
CA ASP A 54 10.19 9.37 -15.14
C ASP A 54 10.51 8.08 -14.37
N SER A 55 10.82 6.97 -15.05
CA SER A 55 11.20 5.73 -14.37
C SER A 55 12.52 5.91 -13.62
N LEU A 56 12.51 5.50 -12.35
CA LEU A 56 13.66 5.59 -11.44
C LEU A 56 14.79 4.60 -11.79
N ARG A 57 14.57 3.64 -12.71
CA ARG A 57 15.66 2.84 -13.30
C ARG A 57 15.63 2.91 -14.82
N LYS A 58 16.82 3.11 -15.38
CA LYS A 58 17.03 3.16 -16.84
C LYS A 58 17.48 1.83 -17.44
N LEU A 59 17.83 0.85 -16.61
CA LEU A 59 18.25 -0.49 -17.04
C LEU A 59 17.16 -1.53 -16.74
N PRO A 60 16.90 -2.48 -17.65
CA PRO A 60 15.96 -3.58 -17.41
C PRO A 60 16.39 -4.40 -16.21
N ARG A 61 15.43 -4.88 -15.42
CA ARG A 61 15.72 -5.84 -14.33
C ARG A 61 16.14 -7.18 -14.93
N SER A 62 17.21 -7.81 -14.43
CA SER A 62 17.61 -9.16 -14.86
C SER A 62 16.61 -10.25 -14.47
N THR A 63 15.68 -9.95 -13.55
CA THR A 63 14.67 -10.89 -13.06
C THR A 63 13.26 -10.33 -13.30
N ALA A 64 12.45 -11.05 -14.07
CA ALA A 64 11.08 -10.69 -14.45
C ALA A 64 10.03 -10.80 -13.32
N VAL A 65 10.44 -10.91 -12.05
CA VAL A 65 9.59 -11.46 -10.97
C VAL A 65 9.41 -10.49 -9.81
N ARG A 66 8.93 -9.27 -10.06
CA ARG A 66 8.24 -8.50 -9.01
C ARG A 66 6.81 -8.25 -9.46
N GLY A 67 5.86 -8.60 -8.60
CA GLY A 67 4.43 -8.65 -8.91
C GLY A 67 3.88 -7.31 -9.39
N THR A 68 3.00 -7.36 -10.39
CA THR A 68 2.27 -6.22 -10.92
C THR A 68 1.53 -5.48 -9.80
N PRO A 69 1.60 -4.14 -9.71
CA PRO A 69 0.84 -3.41 -8.69
C PRO A 69 -0.66 -3.56 -8.99
N THR A 70 -1.40 -4.01 -7.98
CA THR A 70 -2.85 -4.25 -8.01
C THR A 70 -3.62 -3.39 -7.02
N VAL A 71 -2.92 -2.68 -6.13
CA VAL A 71 -3.49 -1.89 -5.03
C VAL A 71 -2.85 -0.49 -5.04
N SER A 72 -3.70 0.53 -5.00
CA SER A 72 -3.39 1.94 -4.73
C SER A 72 -4.64 2.63 -4.21
N LEU A 73 -4.50 3.79 -3.57
CA LEU A 73 -5.60 4.46 -2.90
C LEU A 73 -6.75 4.84 -3.84
N PRO A 74 -6.52 5.31 -5.08
CA PRO A 74 -7.62 5.57 -6.02
C PRO A 74 -8.44 4.31 -6.36
N GLU A 75 -7.77 3.18 -6.59
CA GLU A 75 -8.42 1.91 -6.90
C GLU A 75 -9.13 1.30 -5.71
N MET A 76 -8.60 1.49 -4.49
CA MET A 76 -9.29 1.11 -3.26
C MET A 76 -10.60 1.87 -3.11
N ARG A 77 -10.58 3.20 -3.31
CA ARG A 77 -11.79 4.04 -3.31
C ARG A 77 -12.78 3.62 -4.38
N ALA A 78 -12.33 3.43 -5.62
CA ALA A 78 -13.18 3.01 -6.73
C ALA A 78 -13.78 1.61 -6.50
N GLY A 79 -13.05 0.72 -5.83
CA GLY A 79 -13.48 -0.64 -5.49
C GLY A 79 -14.30 -0.77 -4.21
N GLY A 80 -14.53 0.33 -3.47
CA GLY A 80 -15.24 0.30 -2.19
C GLY A 80 -14.44 -0.26 -1.01
N VAL A 81 -13.12 -0.41 -1.15
CA VAL A 81 -12.21 -0.85 -0.07
C VAL A 81 -11.87 0.35 0.81
N GLY A 82 -12.62 0.50 1.89
CA GLY A 82 -12.56 1.70 2.72
C GLY A 82 -11.85 1.54 4.05
N ILE A 83 -11.69 0.31 4.53
CA ILE A 83 -10.97 0.02 5.77
C ILE A 83 -9.99 -1.11 5.53
N VAL A 84 -8.76 -0.95 6.02
CA VAL A 84 -7.71 -1.94 5.83
C VAL A 84 -6.93 -2.15 7.11
N LEU A 85 -6.54 -3.40 7.35
CA LEU A 85 -5.49 -3.72 8.29
C LEU A 85 -4.17 -3.65 7.53
N SER A 86 -3.45 -2.53 7.68
CA SER A 86 -2.18 -2.36 6.99
C SER A 86 -1.00 -2.70 7.88
N THR A 87 0.00 -3.35 7.30
CA THR A 87 1.07 -4.03 8.03
C THR A 87 2.31 -3.18 8.19
N ILE A 88 2.87 -3.18 9.40
CA ILE A 88 4.31 -3.04 9.56
C ILE A 88 4.93 -4.40 9.21
N MET A 89 5.39 -4.54 7.97
CA MET A 89 6.09 -5.74 7.49
C MET A 89 7.60 -5.51 7.46
N SER A 90 8.31 -5.98 8.48
CA SER A 90 9.77 -6.04 8.48
C SER A 90 10.26 -7.19 9.35
N ARG A 91 11.27 -7.90 8.88
CA ARG A 91 11.80 -9.10 9.55
C ARG A 91 13.32 -9.15 9.51
N VAL A 92 13.93 -9.86 10.45
CA VAL A 92 15.32 -10.29 10.33
C VAL A 92 15.36 -11.49 9.39
N GLN A 93 16.21 -11.40 8.37
CA GLN A 93 16.32 -12.42 7.34
C GLN A 93 17.01 -13.67 7.88
N VAL A 94 16.25 -14.77 7.93
CA VAL A 94 16.81 -16.11 8.13
C VAL A 94 17.64 -16.50 6.90
N PRO A 95 18.83 -17.11 7.05
CA PRO A 95 19.71 -17.46 5.94
C PRO A 95 19.17 -18.66 5.14
N ASN A 96 18.10 -18.43 4.39
CA ASN A 96 17.52 -19.37 3.44
C ASN A 96 17.35 -18.70 2.06
N SER A 97 17.03 -19.50 1.04
CA SER A 97 16.85 -19.01 -0.33
C SER A 97 15.43 -18.56 -0.66
N ALA A 98 14.49 -18.64 0.30
CA ALA A 98 13.08 -18.37 0.04
C ALA A 98 12.80 -16.87 -0.08
N LEU A 99 13.52 -16.04 0.69
CA LEU A 99 13.25 -14.61 0.84
C LEU A 99 14.54 -13.81 0.82
N ALA A 100 14.54 -12.62 0.20
CA ALA A 100 15.74 -11.81 -0.04
C ALA A 100 15.55 -10.30 0.27
N ASP A 101 14.52 -9.97 1.01
CA ASP A 101 14.02 -8.61 1.28
C ASP A 101 13.95 -8.29 2.79
N GLY A 102 14.41 -9.19 3.66
CA GLY A 102 14.55 -8.95 5.09
C GLY A 102 15.82 -8.19 5.48
N MET A 103 15.88 -7.78 6.74
CA MET A 103 16.98 -7.03 7.34
C MET A 103 18.04 -7.95 7.97
N ARG A 104 19.28 -7.47 8.11
CA ARG A 104 20.38 -8.26 8.73
C ARG A 104 20.34 -8.28 10.25
N THR A 105 19.75 -7.27 10.87
CA THR A 105 19.74 -7.09 12.32
C THR A 105 18.37 -6.63 12.77
N GLN A 106 18.02 -6.90 14.03
CA GLN A 106 16.80 -6.39 14.66
C GLN A 106 16.76 -4.85 14.63
N ALA A 107 17.88 -4.17 14.87
CA ALA A 107 17.95 -2.70 14.80
C ALA A 107 17.56 -2.17 13.41
N ALA A 108 17.98 -2.85 12.34
CA ALA A 108 17.57 -2.51 10.98
C ALA A 108 16.09 -2.85 10.72
N ALA A 109 15.58 -3.96 11.26
CA ALA A 109 14.16 -4.32 11.20
C ALA A 109 13.28 -3.27 11.92
N HIS A 110 13.68 -2.83 13.11
CA HIS A 110 13.05 -1.76 13.87
C HIS A 110 13.02 -0.45 13.07
N ALA A 111 14.17 -0.02 12.53
CA ALA A 111 14.25 1.19 11.73
C ALA A 111 13.33 1.14 10.50
N MET A 112 13.29 0.01 9.80
CA MET A 112 12.37 -0.19 8.67
C MET A 112 10.90 -0.18 9.13
N GLY A 113 10.57 -0.85 10.23
CA GLY A 113 9.23 -0.84 10.78
C GLY A 113 8.75 0.56 11.18
N GLN A 114 9.62 1.37 11.79
CA GLN A 114 9.33 2.78 12.08
C GLN A 114 9.12 3.60 10.80
N SER A 115 9.87 3.31 9.73
CA SER A 115 9.66 4.00 8.45
C SER A 115 8.26 3.75 7.86
N HIS A 116 7.70 2.55 8.05
CA HIS A 116 6.33 2.24 7.64
C HIS A 116 5.31 3.08 8.43
N LEU A 117 5.46 3.14 9.75
CA LEU A 117 4.60 3.99 10.60
C LEU A 117 4.70 5.47 10.21
N HIS A 118 5.90 5.98 9.93
CA HIS A 118 6.10 7.35 9.47
C HIS A 118 5.45 7.63 8.11
N TYR A 119 5.48 6.66 7.20
CA TYR A 119 4.80 6.76 5.91
C TYR A 119 3.28 6.85 6.08
N TYR A 120 2.67 6.03 6.94
CA TYR A 120 1.24 6.13 7.24
C TYR A 120 0.85 7.46 7.89
N ASN A 121 1.66 7.96 8.83
CA ASN A 121 1.46 9.29 9.40
C ASN A 121 1.56 10.40 8.36
N ALA A 122 2.40 10.24 7.32
CA ALA A 122 2.47 11.19 6.22
C ALA A 122 1.18 11.18 5.40
N LEU A 123 0.69 10.01 5.02
CA LEU A 123 -0.58 9.89 4.31
C LEU A 123 -1.78 10.40 5.13
N GLU A 124 -1.78 10.22 6.46
CA GLU A 124 -2.81 10.81 7.33
C GLU A 124 -2.79 12.34 7.28
N ARG A 125 -1.62 12.97 7.28
CA ARG A 125 -1.50 14.44 7.17
C ARG A 125 -1.97 14.99 5.82
N GLU A 126 -1.79 14.21 4.75
CA GLU A 126 -2.28 14.57 3.40
C GLU A 126 -3.77 14.24 3.20
N GLY A 127 -4.45 13.68 4.21
CA GLY A 127 -5.87 13.32 4.13
C GLY A 127 -6.15 12.04 3.31
N GLU A 128 -5.11 11.32 2.91
CA GLU A 128 -5.21 10.09 2.13
C GLU A 128 -5.65 8.89 2.98
N LEU A 129 -5.24 8.89 4.26
CA LEU A 129 -5.57 7.87 5.26
C LEU A 129 -6.15 8.50 6.52
N SER A 130 -6.82 7.70 7.35
CA SER A 130 -7.12 8.05 8.73
C SER A 130 -6.93 6.83 9.63
N PHE A 131 -6.20 6.98 10.73
CA PHE A 131 -5.99 5.86 11.64
C PHE A 131 -7.25 5.52 12.44
N ILE A 132 -7.58 4.23 12.49
CA ILE A 132 -8.60 3.67 13.36
C ILE A 132 -7.89 3.07 14.57
N ARG A 133 -8.01 3.74 15.73
CA ARG A 133 -7.39 3.33 17.00
C ARG A 133 -8.41 2.82 18.00
N THR A 134 -9.68 3.19 17.80
CA THR A 134 -10.79 2.88 18.71
C THR A 134 -12.02 2.41 17.96
N ALA A 135 -12.98 1.84 18.70
CA ALA A 135 -14.29 1.50 18.15
C ALA A 135 -15.07 2.74 17.66
N ALA A 136 -14.83 3.91 18.27
CA ALA A 136 -15.44 5.17 17.83
C ALA A 136 -14.88 5.62 16.47
N ASP A 137 -13.56 5.51 16.27
CA ASP A 137 -12.93 5.80 14.97
C ASP A 137 -13.44 4.85 13.89
N LEU A 138 -13.60 3.57 14.23
CA LEU A 138 -14.16 2.57 13.33
C LEU A 138 -15.58 2.93 12.91
N GLN A 139 -16.44 3.29 13.87
CA GLN A 139 -17.82 3.70 13.59
C GLN A 139 -17.85 4.97 12.71
N ALA A 140 -17.01 5.96 13.01
CA ALA A 140 -16.91 7.17 12.20
C ALA A 140 -16.47 6.86 10.75
N MET A 141 -15.54 5.94 10.56
CA MET A 141 -15.10 5.51 9.23
C MET A 141 -16.20 4.76 8.47
N VAL A 142 -16.93 3.87 9.16
CA VAL A 142 -18.09 3.17 8.57
C VAL A 142 -19.15 4.16 8.11
N ASP A 143 -19.46 5.17 8.92
CA ASP A 143 -20.45 6.19 8.58
C ASP A 143 -19.98 7.08 7.42
N LEU A 144 -18.70 7.47 7.41
CA LEU A 144 -18.07 8.21 6.32
C LEU A 144 -18.19 7.46 4.97
N TRP A 145 -17.92 6.16 4.98
CA TRP A 145 -17.96 5.31 3.78
C TRP A 145 -19.36 4.87 3.34
N ARG A 146 -20.44 5.35 3.99
CA ARG A 146 -21.80 5.19 3.46
C ARG A 146 -22.04 6.03 2.20
N SER A 147 -21.26 7.09 2.00
CA SER A 147 -21.37 7.97 0.83
C SER A 147 -20.00 8.57 0.48
N PRO A 148 -19.03 7.72 0.05
CA PRO A 148 -17.67 8.17 -0.19
C PRO A 148 -17.56 8.97 -1.49
N SER A 149 -16.70 9.97 -1.47
CA SER A 149 -16.14 10.68 -2.62
C SER A 149 -14.76 10.14 -3.02
N HIS A 150 -14.24 10.58 -4.17
CA HIS A 150 -12.93 10.18 -4.72
C HIS A 150 -11.72 10.55 -3.86
N ASP A 151 -11.89 11.42 -2.87
CA ASP A 151 -10.90 11.89 -1.90
C ASP A 151 -11.18 11.37 -0.48
N THR A 152 -12.15 10.46 -0.29
CA THR A 152 -12.45 9.88 1.02
C THR A 152 -11.21 9.15 1.57
N PRO A 153 -10.74 9.46 2.79
CA PRO A 153 -9.60 8.76 3.37
C PRO A 153 -9.91 7.28 3.55
N VAL A 154 -8.91 6.43 3.30
CA VAL A 154 -9.00 5.01 3.67
C VAL A 154 -8.70 4.88 5.17
N GLY A 155 -9.57 4.18 5.89
CA GLY A 155 -9.36 3.83 7.29
C GLY A 155 -8.25 2.80 7.45
N LEU A 156 -7.27 3.09 8.30
CA LEU A 156 -6.15 2.20 8.59
C LEU A 156 -6.21 1.70 10.02
N VAL A 157 -6.39 0.40 10.19
CA VAL A 157 -6.06 -0.30 11.44
C VAL A 157 -4.60 -0.72 11.34
N LEU A 158 -3.74 -0.21 12.22
CA LEU A 158 -2.33 -0.56 12.20
C LEU A 158 -2.15 -1.98 12.71
N SER A 159 -1.56 -2.83 11.88
CA SER A 159 -1.22 -4.21 12.21
C SER A 159 0.28 -4.45 12.03
N MET A 160 0.77 -5.59 12.48
CA MET A 160 2.18 -5.96 12.36
C MET A 160 2.29 -7.36 11.77
N GLU A 161 3.04 -7.51 10.69
CA GLU A 161 3.38 -8.79 10.08
C GLU A 161 4.86 -9.07 10.36
N SER A 162 5.11 -10.03 11.26
CA SER A 162 6.40 -10.28 11.95
C SER A 162 6.67 -9.30 13.10
N ALA A 163 7.10 -9.82 14.25
CA ALA A 163 7.34 -9.03 15.47
C ALA A 163 8.81 -8.63 15.68
N ASP A 164 9.69 -8.96 14.74
CA ASP A 164 11.11 -8.60 14.73
C ASP A 164 11.41 -7.10 14.91
N PRO A 165 10.54 -6.15 14.51
CA PRO A 165 10.79 -4.71 14.70
C PRO A 165 10.58 -4.20 16.13
N ILE A 166 10.30 -5.06 17.12
CA ILE A 166 10.11 -4.71 18.54
C ILE A 166 11.39 -5.00 19.32
#